data_AF-A0A7V6ZPW6-F1
#
_entry.id   AF-A0A7V6ZPW6-F1
#
_cell.length_a   1.000
_cell.length_b   1.000
_cell.length_c   1.000
_cell.angle_alpha   90.00
_cell.angle_beta   90.00
_cell.angle_gamma   90.00
#
_symmetry.space_group_name_H-M   'P 1'
#
loop_
_entity.id
_entity.type
_entity.pdbx_description
1 polymer ?
#
loop_
_entity_poly.entity_id
_entity_poly.type
_entity_poly.pdbx_seq_one_letter_code
_entity_poly.pdbx_strand_id
1 'polypeptide(L)' 'MTLLLKLFWAFIQIGLFSIGGGYAALPLIQEQIVEKNGWLSMSEFV' A
#
# COMPACT_ATOMS: atom_id res chain seq x y z
N MET A 1 10.44 -14.06 -8.10
CA MET A 1 9.03 -14.22 -8.55
C MET A 1 8.02 -13.81 -7.49
N THR A 2 8.19 -14.18 -6.21
CA THR A 2 7.19 -13.96 -5.14
C THR A 2 7.05 -12.51 -4.67
N LEU A 3 8.12 -11.72 -4.65
CA LEU A 3 8.06 -10.30 -4.23
C LEU A 3 7.27 -9.43 -5.21
N LEU A 4 7.51 -9.58 -6.52
CA LEU A 4 6.76 -8.85 -7.55
C LEU A 4 5.26 -9.13 -7.48
N LEU A 5 4.86 -10.38 -7.23
CA LEU A 5 3.45 -10.74 -7.06
C LEU A 5 2.84 -10.10 -5.81
N LYS A 6 3.58 -10.02 -4.69
CA LYS A 6 3.10 -9.33 -3.49
C LYS A 6 2.95 -7.83 -3.72
N LEU A 7 3.92 -7.19 -4.37
CA LEU A 7 3.83 -5.78 -4.73
C LEU A 7 2.63 -5.53 -5.64
N PHE A 8 2.49 -6.32 -6.71
CA PHE A 8 1.35 -6.24 -7.61
C PHE A 8 0.01 -6.37 -6.86
N TRP A 9 -0.09 -7.33 -5.94
CA TRP A 9 -1.30 -7.53 -5.15
C TRP A 9 -1.59 -6.39 -4.16
N ALA A 10 -0.56 -5.81 -3.54
CA ALA A 10 -0.75 -4.64 -2.67
C ALA A 10 -1.25 -3.44 -3.48
N PHE A 11 -0.60 -3.13 -4.62
CA PHE A 11 -0.95 -1.98 -5.45
C PHE A 11 -2.27 -2.15 -6.20
N ILE A 12 -2.67 -3.38 -6.59
CA ILE A 12 -4.00 -3.60 -7.18
C ILE A 12 -5.12 -3.36 -6.15
N GLN A 13 -4.93 -3.78 -4.89
CA GLN A 13 -5.88 -3.51 -3.82
C GLN A 13 -6.00 -2.00 -3.55
N ILE A 14 -4.87 -1.31 -3.41
CA ILE A 14 -4.85 0.14 -3.24
C ILE A 14 -5.60 0.82 -4.41
N GLY A 15 -5.31 0.43 -5.65
CA GLY A 15 -5.95 1.00 -6.84
C GLY A 15 -7.47 0.77 -6.92
N LEU A 16 -7.94 -0.44 -6.54
CA LEU A 16 -9.37 -0.79 -6.56
C LEU A 16 -10.18 -0.02 -5.51
N PHE A 17 -9.57 0.29 -4.36
CA PHE A 17 -10.24 0.97 -3.24
C PHE A 17 -9.88 2.47 -3.11
N SER A 18 -9.08 3.01 -4.03
CA SER A 18 -8.72 4.44 -4.10
C SER A 18 -9.88 5.27 -4.68
N ILE A 19 -10.97 5.39 -3.91
CA ILE A 19 -12.12 6.22 -4.24
C ILE A 19 -11.99 7.53 -3.45
N GLY A 20 -11.95 8.68 -4.14
CA GLY A 20 -11.85 10.01 -3.50
C GLY A 20 -10.53 10.77 -3.74
N GLY A 21 -9.68 10.32 -4.68
CA GLY A 21 -8.46 11.03 -5.10
C GLY A 21 -7.20 10.59 -4.34
N GLY A 22 -6.05 11.23 -4.64
CA GLY A 22 -4.74 10.78 -4.16
C GLY A 22 -4.61 10.69 -2.63
N TYR A 23 -5.23 11.62 -1.90
CA TYR A 23 -5.19 11.62 -0.43
C TYR A 23 -6.07 10.54 0.22
N ALA A 24 -7.09 10.05 -0.49
CA ALA A 24 -7.93 8.96 0.00
C ALA A 24 -7.20 7.60 -0.04
N ALA A 25 -6.17 7.47 -0.88
CA ALA A 25 -5.36 6.26 -0.97
C ALA A 25 -4.33 6.13 0.16
N LEU A 26 -3.92 7.24 0.79
CA LEU A 26 -2.85 7.28 1.81
C LEU A 26 -3.08 6.27 2.95
N PRO A 27 -4.26 6.19 3.58
CA PRO A 27 -4.53 5.20 4.63
C PRO A 27 -4.41 3.75 4.13
N LEU A 28 -4.88 3.47 2.91
CA LEU A 28 -4.78 2.13 2.29
C LEU A 28 -3.34 1.76 1.96
N ILE A 29 -2.53 2.73 1.52
CA ILE A 29 -1.11 2.52 1.25
C ILE A 29 -0.39 2.26 2.59
N GLN A 30 -0.66 3.04 3.64
CA GLN A 30 -0.08 2.81 4.96
C GLN A 30 -0.37 1.40 5.48
N GLU A 31 -1.65 0.99 5.45
CA GLU A 31 -2.09 -0.34 5.90
C GLU A 31 -1.36 -1.45 5.13
N GLN A 32 -1.25 -1.34 3.80
CA GLN A 32 -0.66 -2.38 2.98
C GLN A 32 0.87 -2.41 3.07
N ILE A 33 1.53 -1.26 3.02
CA ILE A 33 3.00 -1.17 2.91
C ILE A 33 3.66 -1.24 4.29
N VAL A 34 3.08 -0.62 5.32
CA VAL A 34 3.66 -0.54 6.67
C VAL A 34 3.10 -1.65 7.56
N GLU A 35 1.78 -1.73 7.71
CA GLU A 35 1.16 -2.61 8.73
C GLU A 35 1.13 -4.07 8.30
N LYS A 36 0.71 -4.37 7.06
CA LYS A 36 0.56 -5.74 6.57
C LYS A 36 1.87 -6.35 6.06
N ASN A 37 2.63 -5.61 5.27
CA ASN A 37 3.83 -6.14 4.62
C ASN A 37 5.15 -5.73 5.29
N GLY A 38 5.15 -4.67 6.11
CA GLY A 38 6.35 -4.19 6.81
C GLY A 38 7.51 -3.82 5.88
N TRP A 39 7.19 -3.35 4.66
CA TRP A 39 8.21 -2.95 3.69
C TRP A 39 8.83 -1.59 3.99
N LEU A 40 8.07 -0.74 4.68
CA LEU A 40 8.54 0.53 5.21
C LEU A 40 8.16 0.61 6.69
N SER A 41 8.99 1.26 7.48
CA SER A 41 8.63 1.75 8.82
C SER A 41 7.70 2.97 8.70
N MET A 42 6.92 3.27 9.74
CA MET A 42 6.11 4.51 9.74
C MET A 42 6.95 5.77 9.53
N SER A 43 8.19 5.78 10.01
CA SER A 43 9.12 6.89 9.79
C SER A 43 9.58 7.07 8.35
N GLU A 44 9.57 6.00 7.53
CA GLU A 44 9.90 6.08 6.10
C GLU A 44 8.68 6.37 5.23
N PHE A 45 7.48 6.17 5.77
CA PHE A 45 6.22 6.39 5.07
C PHE A 45 5.73 7.85 5.11
N VAL A 46 6.06 8.58 6.19
CA VAL A 46 5.71 10.00 6.41
C VAL A 46 6.71 10.91 5.73
#